data_AF-A0A6G1Z0B2-F1
#
_entry.id   AF-A0A6G1Z0B2-F1
#
_cell.length_a   1.000
_cell.length_b   1.000
_cell.length_c   1.000
_cell.angle_alpha   90.00
_cell.angle_beta   90.00
_cell.angle_gamma   90.00
#
_symmetry.space_group_name_H-M   'P 1'
#
loop_
_entity.id
_entity.type
_entity.pdbx_description
1 polymer ?
#
loop_
_entity_poly.entity_id
_entity_poly.type
_entity_poly.pdbx_seq_one_letter_code
_entity_poly.pdbx_strand_id
1 'polypeptide(L)'
;MAVTHSPRLDDAFDALRNIHRRRLLMDLSEGPVGRLGRATQVVADGGDADHEKLEVELFHLHLPKLDGSGFIMWDRESGSIARGPRFDEIEPMLHLLNQNSSKLPDAWV
;
A
#
# COMPACT_ATOMS: atom_id res chain seq x y z
N MET A 1 24.24 -12.06 10.28
CA MET A 1 22.99 -12.45 10.97
C MET A 1 21.96 -11.38 10.65
N ALA A 2 21.14 -11.60 9.62
CA ALA A 2 20.09 -10.66 9.26
C ALA A 2 18.97 -10.82 10.30
N VAL A 3 18.80 -9.82 11.15
CA VAL A 3 17.65 -9.75 12.05
C VAL A 3 16.47 -9.39 11.16
N THR A 4 15.73 -10.40 10.70
CA THR A 4 14.41 -10.19 10.11
C THR A 4 13.52 -9.66 11.23
N HIS A 5 13.43 -8.33 11.38
CA HIS A 5 12.32 -7.73 12.10
C HIS A 5 11.08 -8.12 11.30
N SER A 6 10.37 -9.16 11.75
CA SER A 6 8.98 -9.27 11.33
C SER A 6 8.37 -7.91 11.68
N PRO A 7 7.63 -7.28 10.75
CA PRO A 7 6.73 -6.24 11.20
C PRO A 7 5.91 -6.91 12.30
N ARG A 8 5.68 -6.25 13.44
CA ARG A 8 4.74 -6.81 14.41
C ARG A 8 3.51 -7.16 13.59
N LEU A 9 3.15 -8.43 13.52
CA LEU A 9 2.28 -8.97 12.47
C LEU A 9 0.97 -8.15 12.35
N ASP A 10 0.57 -7.56 13.48
CA ASP A 10 -0.46 -6.55 13.65
C ASP A 10 -0.31 -5.32 12.73
N ASP A 11 0.87 -4.71 12.60
CA ASP A 11 1.14 -3.57 11.70
C ASP A 11 0.87 -3.97 10.24
N ALA A 12 1.36 -5.14 9.84
CA ALA A 12 1.18 -5.64 8.48
C ALA A 12 -0.30 -5.93 8.21
N PHE A 13 -1.01 -6.60 9.12
CA PHE A 13 -2.45 -6.84 8.95
C PHE A 13 -3.28 -5.56 9.05
N ASP A 14 -2.89 -4.59 9.88
CA ASP A 14 -3.55 -3.29 9.96
C ASP A 14 -3.36 -2.48 8.68
N ALA A 15 -2.17 -2.54 8.05
CA ALA A 15 -1.92 -2.00 6.72
C ALA A 15 -2.78 -2.70 5.66
N LEU A 16 -2.82 -4.04 5.63
CA LEU A 16 -3.54 -4.84 4.64
C LEU A 16 -5.07 -4.89 4.83
N ARG A 17 -5.60 -4.40 5.96
CA ARG A 17 -7.05 -4.43 6.25
C ARG A 17 -7.90 -3.68 5.22
N ASN A 18 -7.35 -2.68 4.52
CA ASN A 18 -8.09 -1.84 3.59
C ASN A 18 -7.63 -2.07 2.14
N ILE A 19 -8.59 -2.20 1.22
CA ILE A 19 -8.34 -2.51 -0.19
C ILE A 19 -7.44 -1.47 -0.88
N HIS A 20 -7.61 -0.19 -0.58
CA HIS A 20 -6.80 0.88 -1.16
C HIS A 20 -5.34 0.81 -0.72
N ARG A 21 -5.10 0.46 0.55
CA ARG A 21 -3.74 0.22 1.04
C ARG A 21 -3.11 -1.05 0.44
N ARG A 22 -3.90 -2.10 0.22
CA ARG A 22 -3.42 -3.32 -0.47
C ARG A 22 -2.99 -3.01 -1.91
N ARG A 23 -3.84 -2.34 -2.68
CA ARG A 23 -3.55 -1.91 -4.06
C ARG A 23 -2.25 -1.10 -4.13
N LEU A 24 -2.10 -0.10 -3.27
CA LEU A 24 -0.92 0.75 -3.24
C LEU A 24 0.37 -0.03 -2.89
N LEU A 25 0.31 -0.89 -1.87
CA LEU A 25 1.45 -1.69 -1.46
C LEU A 25 1.85 -2.73 -2.52
N MET A 26 0.87 -3.33 -3.22
CA MET A 26 1.15 -4.25 -4.32
C MET A 26 1.81 -3.55 -5.50
N ASP A 27 1.28 -2.40 -5.95
CA ASP A 27 1.91 -1.60 -7.02
C ASP A 27 3.34 -1.16 -6.64
N LEU A 28 3.56 -0.77 -5.36
CA LEU A 28 4.90 -0.48 -4.84
C LEU A 28 5.84 -1.69 -4.84
N SER A 29 5.31 -2.91 -4.71
CA SER A 29 6.11 -4.14 -4.73
C SER A 29 6.57 -4.49 -6.15
N GLU A 30 5.85 -4.04 -7.18
CA GLU A 30 6.19 -4.24 -8.60
C GLU A 30 7.12 -3.15 -9.15
N GLY A 31 7.14 -1.95 -8.56
CA GLY A 31 8.06 -0.89 -8.94
C GLY A 31 7.78 0.47 -8.28
N PRO A 32 8.52 1.52 -8.64
CA PRO A 32 8.28 2.86 -8.11
C PRO A 32 6.93 3.42 -8.60
N VAL A 33 6.03 3.72 -7.66
CA VAL A 33 4.70 4.32 -7.91
C VAL A 33 4.78 5.81 -8.21
N GLY A 34 5.92 6.43 -7.90
CA GLY A 34 6.30 7.75 -8.41
C GLY A 34 5.59 8.93 -7.73
N ARG A 35 4.24 9.00 -7.75
CA ARG A 35 3.44 10.15 -7.27
C ARG A 35 1.97 9.82 -6.91
N LEU A 36 1.36 10.68 -6.08
CA LEU A 36 -0.04 10.64 -5.60
C LEU A 36 -1.08 10.43 -6.72
N GLY A 37 -1.00 11.15 -7.85
CA GLY A 37 -1.97 10.99 -8.94
C GLY A 37 -1.97 9.58 -9.56
N ARG A 38 -0.82 8.91 -9.61
CA ARG A 38 -0.73 7.50 -10.02
C ARG A 38 -1.26 6.57 -8.93
N ALA A 39 -0.99 6.89 -7.66
CA ALA A 39 -1.59 6.15 -6.54
C ALA A 39 -3.13 6.22 -6.56
N THR A 40 -3.73 7.38 -6.88
CA THR A 40 -5.19 7.50 -7.04
C THR A 40 -5.71 6.61 -8.16
N GLN A 41 -5.03 6.55 -9.31
CA GLN A 41 -5.40 5.66 -10.43
C GLN A 41 -5.32 4.18 -10.05
N VAL A 42 -4.21 3.76 -9.45
CA VAL A 42 -3.98 2.39 -8.97
C VAL A 42 -5.06 1.96 -7.99
N VAL A 43 -5.46 2.89 -7.13
CA VAL A 43 -6.42 2.63 -6.06
C VAL A 43 -7.87 2.69 -6.58
N ALA A 44 -8.14 3.43 -7.64
CA ALA A 44 -9.45 3.53 -8.29
C ALA A 44 -9.79 2.30 -9.15
N ASP A 45 -8.80 1.46 -9.49
CA ASP A 45 -8.97 0.35 -10.44
C ASP A 45 -9.99 -0.68 -9.91
N GLY A 46 -11.24 -0.60 -10.39
CA GLY A 46 -12.36 -1.45 -9.94
C GLY A 46 -13.74 -0.78 -9.85
N GLY A 47 -13.91 0.52 -10.17
CA GLY A 47 -15.26 1.11 -10.25
C GLY A 47 -15.34 2.61 -10.54
N ASP A 48 -16.57 3.13 -10.59
CA ASP A 48 -16.94 4.56 -10.72
C ASP A 48 -16.73 5.29 -9.38
N ALA A 49 -15.55 5.14 -8.80
CA ALA A 49 -15.20 5.82 -7.57
C ALA A 49 -14.95 7.29 -7.88
N ASP A 50 -15.56 8.18 -7.10
CA ASP A 50 -15.27 9.61 -7.13
C ASP A 50 -13.77 9.82 -6.83
N HIS A 51 -13.00 10.09 -7.88
CA HIS A 51 -11.55 10.26 -7.81
C HIS A 51 -11.15 11.37 -6.85
N GLU A 52 -11.96 12.43 -6.72
CA GLU A 52 -11.69 13.53 -5.81
C GLU A 52 -11.83 13.06 -4.36
N LYS A 53 -12.91 12.32 -4.06
CA LYS A 53 -13.09 11.70 -2.74
C LYS A 53 -11.96 10.72 -2.41
N LEU A 54 -11.56 9.89 -3.37
CA LEU A 54 -10.51 8.91 -3.15
C LEU A 54 -9.14 9.57 -2.91
N GLU A 55 -8.84 10.65 -3.62
CA GLU A 55 -7.61 11.42 -3.40
C GLU A 55 -7.58 12.03 -1.99
N VAL A 56 -8.71 12.56 -1.51
CA VAL A 56 -8.87 13.04 -0.14
C VAL A 56 -8.66 11.90 0.88
N GLU A 57 -9.24 10.72 0.66
CA GLU A 57 -9.04 9.55 1.54
C GLU A 57 -7.59 9.06 1.53
N LEU A 58 -6.93 9.04 0.38
CA LEU A 58 -5.52 8.69 0.26
C LEU A 58 -4.65 9.67 1.06
N PHE A 59 -4.87 10.96 0.86
CA PHE A 59 -4.10 12.02 1.51
C PHE A 59 -4.30 12.04 3.03
N HIS A 60 -5.53 11.92 3.51
CA HIS A 60 -5.84 12.11 4.93
C HIS A 60 -5.86 10.82 5.75
N LEU A 61 -6.08 9.65 5.15
CA LEU A 61 -6.30 8.40 5.88
C LEU A 61 -5.26 7.33 5.56
N HIS A 62 -4.98 7.10 4.27
CA HIS A 62 -4.20 5.92 3.88
C HIS A 62 -2.70 6.17 3.88
N LEU A 63 -2.23 7.23 3.22
CA LEU A 63 -0.81 7.55 3.15
C LEU A 63 -0.21 7.89 4.52
N PRO A 64 -0.84 8.72 5.38
CA PRO A 64 -0.32 8.98 6.73
C PRO A 64 -0.16 7.69 7.54
N LYS A 65 -1.06 6.73 7.34
CA LYS A 65 -1.08 5.49 8.10
C LYS A 65 0.02 4.53 7.66
N LEU A 66 0.23 4.39 6.36
CA LEU A 66 1.31 3.58 5.79
C LEU A 66 2.70 4.18 6.05
N ASP A 67 2.78 5.51 6.05
CA ASP A 67 4.01 6.24 6.37
C ASP A 67 4.33 6.12 7.87
N GLY A 68 3.32 6.26 8.74
CA GLY A 68 3.44 6.05 10.17
C GLY A 68 3.83 4.63 10.57
N SER A 69 3.48 3.61 9.78
CA SER A 69 3.95 2.24 9.98
C SER A 69 5.35 1.99 9.38
N GLY A 70 5.91 2.93 8.62
CA GLY A 70 7.20 2.83 7.95
C GLY A 70 7.21 1.94 6.69
N PHE A 71 6.04 1.53 6.20
CA PHE A 71 5.95 0.74 4.96
C PHE A 71 6.10 1.60 3.73
N ILE A 72 5.68 2.85 3.76
CA ILE A 72 6.00 3.82 2.72
C ILE A 72 6.81 4.97 3.29
N MET A 73 7.45 5.71 2.41
CA MET A 73 7.84 7.10 2.65
C MET A 73 6.94 7.96 1.80
N TRP A 74 6.27 8.92 2.44
CA TRP A 74 5.39 9.85 1.75
C TRP A 74 5.78 11.30 2.02
N ASP A 75 6.08 12.01 0.94
CA ASP A 75 6.26 13.46 0.96
C ASP A 75 4.92 14.13 0.64
N ARG A 76 4.38 14.85 1.64
CA ARG A 76 3.11 15.56 1.53
C ARG A 76 3.15 16.76 0.59
N GLU A 77 4.30 17.42 0.47
CA GLU A 77 4.46 18.62 -0.34
C GLU A 77 4.62 18.25 -1.82
N SER A 78 5.50 17.28 -2.12
CA SER A 78 5.73 16.84 -3.50
C SER A 78 4.75 15.77 -3.98
N GLY A 79 4.01 15.15 -3.07
CA GLY A 79 3.13 14.00 -3.35
C GLY A 79 3.90 12.74 -3.73
N SER A 80 5.21 12.68 -3.46
CA SER A 80 6.04 11.53 -3.79
C SER A 80 5.79 10.38 -2.82
N ILE A 81 5.66 9.17 -3.38
CA ILE A 81 5.44 7.94 -2.63
C ILE A 81 6.53 6.94 -3.02
N ALA A 82 7.25 6.43 -2.03
CA ALA A 82 8.30 5.44 -2.19
C ALA A 82 8.18 4.35 -1.13
N ARG A 83 8.93 3.25 -1.33
CA ARG A 83 9.08 2.20 -0.30
C ARG A 83 9.71 2.81 0.95
N GLY A 84 9.12 2.51 2.10
CA GLY A 84 9.61 2.97 3.39
C GLY A 84 10.72 2.09 3.96
N PRO A 85 11.35 2.52 5.06
CA PRO A 85 12.47 1.80 5.68
C PRO A 85 12.09 0.39 6.18
N ARG A 86 10.80 0.10 6.36
CA ARG A 86 10.27 -1.20 6.78
C ARG A 86 9.58 -1.96 5.64
N PHE A 87 9.73 -1.54 4.38
CA PHE A 87 9.02 -2.19 3.28
C PHE A 87 9.39 -3.68 3.12
N ASP A 88 10.68 -4.02 3.29
CA ASP A 88 11.18 -5.39 3.24
C ASP A 88 10.52 -6.30 4.29
N GLU A 89 9.94 -5.73 5.35
CA GLU A 89 9.21 -6.47 6.37
C GLU A 89 7.84 -6.97 5.86
N ILE A 90 7.15 -6.19 5.01
CA ILE A 90 5.81 -6.52 4.47
C ILE A 90 5.87 -7.16 3.07
N GLU A 91 6.94 -6.90 2.31
CA GLU A 91 7.12 -7.38 0.93
C GLU A 91 6.95 -8.90 0.77
N PRO A 92 7.50 -9.78 1.64
CA PRO A 92 7.28 -11.22 1.53
C PRO A 92 5.80 -11.61 1.62
N MET A 93 5.03 -10.91 2.44
CA MET A 93 3.58 -11.15 2.57
C MET A 93 2.83 -10.70 1.32
N LEU A 94 3.17 -9.54 0.77
CA LEU A 94 2.62 -9.05 -0.49
C LEU A 94 2.87 -10.05 -1.62
N HIS A 95 4.09 -10.59 -1.70
CA HIS A 95 4.47 -11.59 -2.68
C HIS A 95 3.62 -12.86 -2.56
N LEU A 96 3.46 -13.40 -1.35
CA LEU A 96 2.62 -14.58 -1.10
C LEU A 96 1.15 -14.35 -1.48
N LEU A 97 0.61 -13.16 -1.18
CA LEU A 97 -0.77 -12.80 -1.51
C LEU A 97 -0.97 -12.67 -3.02
N ASN A 98 -0.02 -12.05 -3.73
CA ASN A 98 -0.07 -11.92 -5.18
C ASN A 98 0.01 -13.29 -5.88
N GLN A 99 0.94 -14.16 -5.44
CA GLN A 99 1.10 -15.51 -5.98
C GLN A 99 -0.13 -16.43 -5.77
N ASN A 100 -0.97 -16.12 -4.77
CA ASN A 100 -2.15 -16.91 -4.43
C ASN A 100 -3.46 -16.15 -4.74
N SER A 101 -3.43 -15.12 -5.59
CA SER A 101 -4.58 -14.26 -5.90
C SER A 101 -5.83 -15.05 -6.31
N SER A 102 -5.70 -16.15 -7.06
CA SER A 102 -6.81 -17.02 -7.47
C SER A 102 -7.50 -17.79 -6.34
N LYS A 103 -6.90 -17.85 -5.15
CA LYS A 103 -7.47 -18.50 -3.95
C LYS A 103 -8.08 -17.48 -2.98
N LEU A 104 -7.93 -16.20 -3.26
CA LEU A 104 -8.45 -15.12 -2.43
C LEU A 104 -9.86 -14.73 -2.90
N PRO A 105 -10.68 -14.13 -2.04
CA PRO A 105 -12.01 -13.67 -2.44
C PRO A 105 -11.93 -12.69 -3.63
N ASP A 106 -12.96 -12.67 -4.47
CA ASP A 106 -13.03 -11.85 -5.69
C ASP A 106 -12.83 -10.33 -5.46
N ALA A 107 -12.99 -9.85 -4.22
CA ALA A 107 -12.76 -8.45 -3.81
C ALA A 107 -11.47 -8.23 -3.00
N TRP A 108 -10.49 -9.13 -3.14
CA TRP A 108 -9.23 -9.05 -2.41
C TRP A 108 -8.39 -7.83 -2.80
N VAL A 109 -8.18 -7.60 -4.10
CA VAL A 109 -7.55 -6.39 -4.66
C VAL A 109 -8.49 -5.83 -5.70
#